data_AF-A0A951F9E6-F1
#
_entry.id   AF-A0A951F9E6-F1
#
_cell.length_a   1.000
_cell.length_b   1.000
_cell.length_c   1.000
_cell.angle_alpha   90.00
_cell.angle_beta   90.00
_cell.angle_gamma   90.00
#
_symmetry.space_group_name_H-M   'P 1'
#
loop_
_entity.id
_entity.type
_entity.pdbx_description
1 polymer ?
#
loop_
_entity_poly.entity_id
_entity_poly.type
_entity_poly.pdbx_seq_one_letter_code
_entity_poly.pdbx_strand_id
1 'polypeptide(L)'
;MKTFRRLLGLGLLGALIFAALRLYRQYQEDSAFDLAPVGNLSNGSTPGGTKRTISKELLEILACPVDKGPVELLTDDSGKEWLVNRRNGYRYPVEDGIPIMLIEEGEKNKDESLISQ
;
A
#
# COMPACT_ATOMS: atom_id res chain seq x y z
N MET A 1 -30.23 36.14 -46.14
CA MET A 1 -28.80 35.78 -46.07
C MET A 1 -28.11 36.10 -44.73
N LYS A 2 -28.51 37.14 -43.97
CA LYS A 2 -27.87 37.50 -42.69
C LYS A 2 -28.11 36.48 -41.56
N THR A 3 -29.27 35.84 -41.54
CA THR A 3 -29.63 34.76 -40.59
C THR A 3 -28.81 33.48 -40.81
N PHE A 4 -28.55 33.13 -42.08
CA PHE A 4 -27.75 31.97 -42.45
C PHE A 4 -26.30 32.08 -41.95
N ARG A 5 -25.69 33.27 -42.05
CA ARG A 5 -24.34 33.54 -41.50
C ARG A 5 -24.29 33.45 -39.97
N ARG A 6 -25.38 33.82 -39.28
CA ARG A 6 -25.48 33.71 -37.81
C ARG A 6 -25.60 32.25 -37.34
N LEU A 7 -26.39 31.44 -38.06
CA LEU A 7 -26.51 30.01 -37.77
C LEU A 7 -25.21 29.25 -38.06
N LEU A 8 -24.52 29.57 -39.16
CA LEU A 8 -23.22 29.00 -39.47
C LEU A 8 -22.15 29.39 -38.43
N GLY A 9 -22.18 30.63 -37.94
CA GLY A 9 -21.28 31.11 -36.89
C GLY A 9 -21.50 30.42 -35.53
N LEU A 10 -22.76 30.25 -35.11
CA LEU A 10 -23.09 29.52 -33.87
C LEU A 10 -22.69 28.05 -33.94
N GLY A 11 -22.86 27.40 -35.10
CA GLY A 11 -22.42 26.02 -35.31
C GLY A 11 -20.90 25.86 -35.17
N LEU A 12 -20.11 26.76 -35.79
CA LEU A 12 -18.65 26.76 -35.67
C LEU A 12 -18.17 27.03 -34.25
N LEU A 13 -18.80 27.98 -33.55
CA LEU A 13 -18.47 28.30 -32.16
C LEU A 13 -18.77 27.10 -31.24
N GLY A 14 -19.91 26.43 -31.44
CA GLY A 14 -20.25 25.21 -30.70
C GLY A 14 -19.28 24.07 -30.97
N ALA A 15 -18.85 23.87 -32.22
CA ALA A 15 -17.86 22.85 -32.58
C ALA A 15 -16.47 23.12 -31.97
N LEU A 16 -16.04 24.39 -31.94
CA LEU A 16 -14.79 24.79 -31.28
C LEU A 16 -14.85 24.60 -29.75
N ILE A 17 -15.97 24.95 -29.12
CA ILE A 17 -16.19 24.72 -27.68
C ILE A 17 -16.19 23.22 -27.36
N PHE A 18 -16.88 22.40 -28.17
CA PHE A 18 -16.90 20.96 -28.00
C PHE A 18 -15.51 20.33 -28.18
N ALA A 19 -14.76 20.76 -29.21
CA ALA A 19 -13.39 20.32 -29.43
C ALA A 19 -12.48 20.73 -28.27
N ALA A 20 -12.59 21.96 -27.77
CA ALA A 20 -11.82 22.44 -26.62
C ALA A 20 -12.15 21.68 -25.34
N LEU A 21 -13.43 21.42 -25.05
CA LEU A 21 -13.85 20.60 -23.91
C LEU A 21 -13.33 19.17 -24.01
N ARG A 22 -13.38 18.57 -25.21
CA ARG A 22 -12.83 17.24 -25.45
C ARG A 22 -11.32 17.21 -25.26
N LEU A 23 -10.60 18.22 -25.75
CA LEU A 23 -9.15 18.35 -25.60
C LEU A 23 -8.75 18.60 -24.14
N TYR A 24 -9.52 19.39 -23.41
CA TYR A 24 -9.29 19.66 -22.00
C TYR A 24 -9.49 18.41 -21.14
N ARG A 25 -10.48 17.58 -21.49
CA ARG A 25 -10.69 16.27 -20.86
C ARG A 25 -9.56 15.29 -21.19
N GLN A 26 -9.10 15.27 -22.44
CA GLN A 26 -7.94 14.47 -22.87
C GLN A 26 -6.66 14.89 -22.12
N TYR A 27 -6.41 16.19 -21.96
CA TYR A 27 -5.27 16.74 -21.22
C TYR A 27 -5.29 16.34 -19.74
N GLN A 28 -6.49 16.26 -19.15
CA GLN A 28 -6.65 15.78 -17.77
C GLN A 28 -6.32 14.30 -17.64
N GLU A 29 -6.54 13.49 -18.68
CA GLU A 29 -6.23 12.05 -18.68
C GLU A 29 -4.75 11.75 -18.97
N ASP A 30 -4.07 12.52 -19.84
CA ASP A 30 -2.64 12.33 -20.14
C ASP A 30 -1.71 12.80 -19.00
N SER A 31 -2.20 13.69 -18.12
CA SER A 31 -1.46 14.12 -16.91
C SER A 31 -1.53 13.10 -15.77
N ALA A 32 -2.33 12.04 -15.91
CA ALA A 32 -2.38 10.92 -14.98
C ALA A 32 -1.32 9.85 -15.32
N PHE A 33 -0.08 10.28 -15.59
CA PHE A 33 1.05 9.37 -15.67
C PHE A 33 1.46 8.96 -14.24
N ASP A 34 0.87 7.86 -13.77
CA ASP A 34 1.45 6.80 -12.94
C ASP A 34 2.32 7.17 -11.72
N LEU A 35 1.81 8.05 -10.88
CA LEU A 35 1.80 7.76 -9.44
C LEU A 35 0.35 7.86 -9.02
N ALA A 36 -0.37 6.73 -9.07
CA ALA A 36 -1.65 6.66 -8.38
C ALA A 36 -1.46 7.32 -7.01
N PRO A 37 -2.29 8.32 -6.62
CA PRO A 37 -2.19 8.82 -5.27
C PRO A 37 -2.31 7.59 -4.38
N VAL A 38 -1.37 7.41 -3.47
CA VAL A 38 -1.41 6.39 -2.42
C VAL A 38 -2.60 6.63 -1.46
N GLY A 39 -3.75 7.10 -1.96
CA GLY A 39 -5.00 7.29 -1.23
C GLY A 39 -5.62 5.95 -0.80
N ASN A 40 -5.26 4.84 -1.47
CA ASN A 40 -5.68 3.50 -1.03
C ASN A 40 -4.69 2.83 -0.05
N LEU A 41 -3.56 3.46 0.28
CA LEU A 41 -2.75 3.05 1.44
C LEU A 41 -3.22 3.73 2.72
N SER A 42 -3.90 4.88 2.63
CA SER A 42 -4.26 5.66 3.81
C SER A 42 -5.68 5.49 4.32
N ASN A 43 -6.66 4.93 3.59
CA ASN A 43 -8.01 4.77 4.13
C ASN A 43 -8.85 3.67 3.44
N GLY A 44 -8.64 2.44 3.88
CA GLY A 44 -9.76 1.52 4.14
C GLY A 44 -10.42 1.89 5.48
N SER A 45 -10.85 3.15 5.63
CA SER A 45 -11.62 3.62 6.78
C SER A 45 -13.06 3.17 6.64
N THR A 46 -13.29 1.88 6.87
CA THR A 46 -14.47 1.49 7.64
C THR A 46 -14.33 2.18 9.00
N PRO A 47 -15.38 2.79 9.59
CA PRO A 47 -15.36 3.29 10.96
C PRO A 47 -15.32 2.11 11.94
N GLY A 48 -14.15 1.47 12.00
CA GLY A 48 -13.86 0.17 12.57
C GLY A 48 -12.49 -0.32 12.09
N GLY A 49 -11.46 0.52 12.20
CA GLY A 49 -10.08 0.19 11.84
C GLY A 49 -9.58 -0.96 12.70
N THR A 50 -9.69 -2.17 12.18
CA THR A 50 -9.21 -3.37 12.87
C THR A 50 -7.70 -3.39 12.74
N LYS A 51 -6.97 -3.43 13.86
CA LYS A 51 -5.50 -3.61 13.88
C LYS A 51 -5.13 -4.73 12.91
N ARG A 52 -4.38 -4.41 11.86
CA ARG A 52 -3.95 -5.41 10.88
C ARG A 52 -2.85 -6.25 11.51
N THR A 53 -3.13 -7.53 11.71
CA THR A 53 -2.18 -8.55 12.16
C THR A 53 -1.86 -9.50 11.00
N ILE A 54 -0.81 -10.29 11.15
CA ILE A 54 -0.41 -11.31 10.16
C ILE A 54 -1.42 -12.46 10.19
N SER A 55 -1.97 -12.81 9.03
CA SER A 55 -2.89 -13.96 8.92
C SER A 55 -2.13 -15.27 9.14
N LYS A 56 -2.83 -16.30 9.62
CA LYS A 56 -2.23 -17.64 9.84
C LYS A 56 -1.67 -18.23 8.54
N GLU A 57 -2.40 -18.10 7.44
CA GLU A 57 -1.96 -18.56 6.11
C GLU A 57 -0.68 -17.87 5.65
N LEU A 58 -0.56 -16.56 5.87
CA LEU A 58 0.68 -15.84 5.57
C LEU A 58 1.82 -16.29 6.48
N LEU A 59 1.56 -16.47 7.78
CA LEU A 59 2.56 -16.93 8.74
C LEU A 59 3.17 -18.28 8.34
N GLU A 60 2.38 -19.19 7.79
CA GLU A 60 2.82 -20.52 7.33
C GLU A 60 3.85 -20.47 6.19
N ILE A 61 3.84 -19.41 5.37
CA ILE A 61 4.78 -19.23 4.25
C ILE A 61 5.94 -18.27 4.58
N LEU A 62 5.87 -17.55 5.71
CA LEU A 62 6.92 -16.62 6.12
C LEU A 62 8.15 -17.38 6.63
N ALA A 63 9.33 -16.89 6.25
CA ALA A 63 10.61 -17.48 6.61
C ALA A 63 11.60 -16.41 7.08
N CYS A 64 12.45 -16.79 8.02
CA CYS A 64 13.51 -15.93 8.54
C CYS A 64 14.48 -15.52 7.40
N PRO A 65 14.83 -14.23 7.24
CA PRO A 65 15.73 -13.78 6.19
C PRO A 65 17.15 -14.36 6.30
N VAL A 66 17.59 -14.78 7.49
CA VAL A 66 18.94 -15.29 7.75
C VAL A 66 19.07 -16.78 7.42
N ASP A 67 18.25 -17.63 8.03
CA ASP A 67 18.38 -19.10 7.94
C ASP A 67 17.29 -19.77 7.10
N LYS A 68 16.32 -18.99 6.59
CA LYS A 68 15.18 -19.43 5.76
C LYS A 68 14.24 -20.44 6.41
N GLY A 69 14.32 -20.66 7.72
CA GLY A 69 13.36 -21.53 8.40
C GLY A 69 12.16 -20.75 8.97
N PRO A 70 11.21 -21.46 9.61
CA PRO A 70 9.94 -20.88 10.06
C PRO A 70 10.11 -19.83 11.16
N VAL A 71 9.11 -18.96 11.26
CA VAL A 71 8.95 -17.90 12.28
C VAL A 71 7.59 -18.00 12.97
N GLU A 72 7.53 -17.56 14.23
CA GLU A 72 6.31 -17.54 15.05
C GLU A 72 5.87 -16.11 15.32
N LEU A 73 4.57 -15.83 15.28
CA LEU A 73 4.03 -14.54 15.70
C LEU A 73 3.88 -14.51 17.23
N LEU A 74 4.49 -13.51 17.87
CA LEU A 74 4.39 -13.26 19.31
C LEU A 74 3.96 -11.82 19.56
N THR A 75 2.99 -11.63 20.45
CA THR A 75 2.54 -10.32 20.91
C THR A 75 3.11 -10.09 22.31
N ASP A 76 3.80 -8.97 22.50
CA ASP A 76 4.33 -8.59 23.81
C ASP A 76 3.28 -7.92 24.71
N ASP A 77 3.65 -7.66 25.96
CA ASP A 77 2.79 -7.02 26.96
C ASP A 77 2.36 -5.59 26.56
N SER A 78 3.10 -4.94 25.65
CA SER A 78 2.78 -3.63 25.10
C SER A 78 1.85 -3.70 23.89
N GLY A 79 1.45 -4.91 23.47
CA GLY A 79 0.60 -5.14 22.31
C GLY A 79 1.33 -5.09 20.96
N LYS A 80 2.67 -4.98 20.97
CA LYS A 80 3.49 -5.01 19.76
C LYS A 80 3.71 -6.43 19.30
N GLU A 81 3.60 -6.63 17.99
CA GLU A 81 3.75 -7.93 17.35
C GLU A 81 5.17 -8.13 16.81
N TRP A 82 5.65 -9.36 16.92
CA TRP A 82 6.99 -9.78 16.57
C TRP A 82 6.94 -11.11 15.83
N LEU A 83 7.73 -11.25 14.77
CA LEU A 83 8.06 -12.54 14.18
C LEU A 83 9.35 -13.05 14.81
N VAL A 84 9.27 -14.18 15.50
CA VAL A 84 10.37 -14.75 16.29
C VAL A 84 10.85 -16.03 15.63
N ASN A 85 12.16 -16.16 15.47
CA ASN A 85 12.79 -17.43 15.09
C ASN A 85 13.37 -18.12 16.34
N ARG A 86 12.74 -19.20 16.78
CA ARG A 86 13.14 -20.00 17.96
C ARG A 86 14.48 -20.72 17.82
N ARG A 87 15.08 -20.81 16.62
CA ARG A 87 16.37 -21.48 16.41
C ARG A 87 17.56 -20.58 16.68
N ASN A 88 17.43 -19.28 16.41
CA ASN A 88 18.53 -18.33 16.47
C ASN A 88 18.23 -17.11 17.35
N GLY A 89 17.01 -16.97 17.86
CA GLY A 89 16.59 -15.89 18.75
C GLY A 89 16.29 -14.57 18.03
N TYR A 90 16.32 -14.52 16.69
CA TYR A 90 16.06 -13.28 15.95
C TYR A 90 14.59 -12.90 16.08
N ARG A 91 14.32 -11.60 16.27
CA ARG A 91 12.97 -11.04 16.37
C ARG A 91 12.80 -9.90 15.39
N TYR A 92 11.75 -9.95 14.58
CA TYR A 92 11.44 -8.92 13.58
C TYR A 92 10.15 -8.21 13.98
N PRO A 93 10.13 -6.87 14.10
CA PRO A 93 8.92 -6.15 14.45
C PRO A 93 7.88 -6.21 13.32
N VAL A 94 6.60 -6.22 13.70
CA VAL A 94 5.47 -6.09 12.78
C VAL A 94 4.78 -4.76 13.06
N GLU A 95 4.72 -3.90 12.04
CA GLU A 95 4.14 -2.55 12.14
C GLU A 95 3.04 -2.42 11.09
N ASP A 96 1.81 -2.08 11.52
CA ASP A 96 0.62 -1.97 10.65
C ASP A 96 0.34 -3.20 9.78
N GLY A 97 0.70 -4.39 10.28
CA GLY A 97 0.59 -5.66 9.57
C GLY A 97 1.70 -5.90 8.55
N ILE A 98 2.76 -5.09 8.55
CA ILE A 98 3.93 -5.20 7.68
C ILE A 98 5.11 -5.74 8.49
N PRO A 99 5.62 -6.95 8.18
CA PRO A 99 6.84 -7.48 8.79
C PRO A 99 8.09 -6.72 8.34
N ILE A 100 8.86 -6.18 9.28
CA ILE A 100 10.17 -5.56 9.02
C ILE A 100 11.26 -6.64 9.12
N MET A 101 11.37 -7.48 8.10
CA MET A 101 12.32 -8.60 8.07
C MET A 101 13.70 -8.21 7.49
N LEU A 102 14.29 -7.15 8.04
CA LEU A 102 15.68 -6.77 7.74
C LEU A 102 16.62 -7.54 8.67
N ILE A 103 17.79 -7.95 8.17
CA ILE A 103 18.76 -8.73 8.95
C ILE A 103 19.23 -7.92 10.17
N GLU A 104 19.48 -6.64 9.96
CA GLU A 104 19.96 -5.69 10.97
C GLU A 104 18.92 -5.48 12.08
N GLU A 105 17.64 -5.39 11.72
CA GLU A 105 16.55 -5.27 12.69
C GLU A 105 16.39 -6.57 13.51
N GLY A 106 16.54 -7.72 12.86
CA GLY A 106 16.51 -9.01 13.53
C GLY A 106 17.65 -9.18 14.55
N GLU A 107 18.86 -8.76 14.17
CA GLU A 107 20.04 -8.82 15.04
C GLU A 107 19.93 -7.85 16.21
N LYS A 108 19.49 -6.61 15.96
CA LYS A 108 19.26 -5.59 17.00
C LYS A 108 18.27 -6.03 18.07
N ASN A 109 17.24 -6.78 17.69
CA ASN A 109 16.19 -7.25 18.59
C ASN A 109 16.37 -8.73 18.98
N LYS A 110 17.54 -9.32 18.74
CA LYS A 110 17.82 -10.72 19.05
C LYS A 110 17.68 -10.98 20.55
N ASP A 111 16.98 -12.06 20.90
CA ASP A 111 16.78 -12.51 22.26
C ASP A 111 17.12 -14.00 22.38
N GLU A 112 18.23 -14.28 23.03
CA GLU A 112 18.76 -15.65 23.18
C GLU A 112 17.92 -16.50 24.14
N SER A 113 17.15 -15.86 25.04
CA SER A 113 16.27 -16.58 25.96
C SER A 113 15.10 -17.27 25.24
N LEU A 114 14.79 -16.83 24.02
CA LEU A 114 13.72 -17.39 23.19
C LEU A 114 14.18 -18.59 22.37
N ILE A 115 15.48 -18.93 22.39
CA ILE A 115 16.01 -20.07 21.65
C ILE A 115 15.51 -21.37 22.31
N SER A 116 14.72 -22.13 21.57
CA SER A 116 14.28 -23.46 21.99
C SER A 116 15.41 -24.44 21.74
N GLN A 117 15.98 -24.99 22.83
CA GLN A 117 16.96 -26.07 22.79
C GLN A 117 16.30 -27.42 22.46
#